data_AF-A0A549SD28-F1
#
_entry.id   AF-A0A549SD28-F1
#
_cell.length_a   1.000
_cell.length_b   1.000
_cell.length_c   1.000
_cell.angle_alpha   90.00
_cell.angle_beta   90.00
_cell.angle_gamma   90.00
#
_symmetry.space_group_name_H-M   'P 1'
#
loop_
_entity.id
_entity.type
_entity.pdbx_description
1 polymer ?
#
loop_
_entity_poly.entity_id
_entity_poly.type
_entity_poly.pdbx_seq_one_letter_code
_entity_poly.pdbx_strand_id
1 'polypeptide(L)' 'FDVDPAGETFCELRLVLQSGDEPISETWLYRWTV' A
#
# COMPACT_ATOMS: atom_id res chain seq x y z
N PHE A 1 9.54 1.21 1.94
CA PHE A 1 9.10 1.10 0.54
C PHE A 1 8.98 2.53 0.04
N ASP A 2 9.39 2.76 -1.20
CA ASP A 2 9.30 4.07 -1.83
C ASP A 2 8.32 3.98 -3.00
N VAL A 3 7.43 4.95 -3.10
CA VAL A 3 6.44 5.05 -4.18
C VAL A 3 6.72 6.35 -4.91
N ASP A 4 7.11 6.24 -6.18
CA ASP A 4 7.15 7.38 -7.09
C ASP A 4 5.86 7.37 -7.92
N PRO A 5 4.91 8.28 -7.66
CA PRO A 5 3.67 8.36 -8.42
C PRO A 5 3.88 8.92 -9.83
N ALA A 6 5.11 9.24 -10.27
CA ALA A 6 5.46 9.71 -11.61
C ALA A 6 4.62 10.92 -12.09
N GLY A 7 4.23 11.80 -11.16
CA GLY A 7 3.42 12.99 -11.45
C GLY A 7 1.91 12.75 -11.43
N GLU A 8 1.44 11.55 -11.10
CA GLU A 8 0.01 11.26 -10.92
C GLU A 8 -0.56 11.98 -9.69
N THR A 9 -1.80 12.46 -9.81
CA THR A 9 -2.49 13.21 -8.75
C THR A 9 -3.10 12.31 -7.68
N PHE A 10 -3.14 11.01 -7.94
CA PHE A 10 -3.68 10.00 -7.05
C PHE A 10 -2.89 8.70 -7.11
N CYS A 11 -2.52 8.18 -5.94
CA CYS A 11 -1.96 6.85 -5.79
C CYS A 11 -2.57 6.15 -4.57
N GLU A 12 -2.81 4.84 -4.70
CA GLU A 12 -3.27 4.00 -3.60
C GLU A 12 -2.36 2.78 -3.46
N LEU A 13 -1.84 2.57 -2.25
CA LEU A 13 -1.07 1.39 -1.89
C LEU A 13 -1.83 0.57 -0.85
N ARG A 14 -1.89 -0.75 -1.08
CA ARG A 14 -2.49 -1.72 -0.15
C ARG A 14 -1.42 -2.69 0.32
N LEU A 15 -1.31 -2.85 1.63
CA LEU A 15 -0.35 -3.74 2.26
C LEU A 15 -1.07 -4.71 3.20
N VAL A 16 -0.70 -5.98 3.16
CA VAL A 16 -1.04 -6.96 4.20
C VAL A 16 0.23 -7.72 4.56
N LEU A 17 0.47 -7.93 5.85
CA LEU A 17 1.57 -8.77 6.30
C LEU A 17 1.12 -10.22 6.28
N GLN A 18 1.94 -11.10 5.70
CA GLN A 18 1.70 -12.53 5.62
C GLN A 18 2.82 -13.30 6.31
N SER A 19 2.47 -14.42 6.95
CA SER A 19 3.41 -15.43 7.43
C SER A 19 3.09 -16.74 6.72
N GLY A 20 3.85 -17.05 5.66
CA GLY A 20 3.46 -18.09 4.71
C GLY A 20 2.20 -17.66 3.95
N ASP A 21 1.18 -18.51 3.93
CA ASP A 21 -0.11 -18.23 3.28
C ASP A 21 -1.12 -17.52 4.22
N GLU A 22 -0.79 -17.32 5.50
CA GLU A 22 -1.71 -16.74 6.48
C GLU A 22 -1.49 -15.22 6.65
N PRO A 23 -2.53 -14.37 6.54
CA PRO A 23 -2.42 -12.95 6.85
C PRO A 23 -2.36 -12.74 8.36
N ILE A 24 -1.33 -12.03 8.82
CA ILE A 24 -1.09 -11.73 10.24
C ILE A 24 -1.40 -10.28 10.61
N SER A 25 -1.79 -9.47 9.63
CA SER A 25 -2.28 -8.10 9.85
C SER A 25 -3.58 -7.87 9.10
N GLU A 26 -4.30 -6.83 9.51
CA GLU A 26 -5.30 -6.22 8.65
C GLU A 26 -4.67 -5.61 7.39
N THR A 27 -5.50 -5.27 6.41
CA THR A 27 -5.04 -4.57 5.20
C THR A 27 -4.85 -3.09 5.49
N TRP A 28 -3.62 -2.61 5.33
CA TRP A 28 -3.29 -1.20 5.43
C TRP A 28 -3.46 -0.51 4.08
N LEU A 29 -4.10 0.65 4.11
CA LEU A 29 -4.41 1.45 2.94
C LEU A 29 -3.69 2.79 3.06
N TYR A 30 -2.77 3.05 2.14
CA TYR A 30 -2.14 4.35 1.99
C TYR A 30 -2.69 5.03 0.75
N ARG A 31 -3.28 6.22 0.91
CA ARG A 31 -3.75 7.06 -0.19
C ARG A 31 -2.95 8.33 -0.22
N TRP A 32 -2.40 8.63 -1.38
CA TRP A 32 -1.74 9.89 -1.65
C TRP A 32 -2.55 10.65 -2.69
N THR A 33 -3.00 11.83 -2.30
CA THR A 33 -3.53 12.89 -3.18
C THR A 33 -2.61 14.10 -3.08
N VAL A 34 -2.31 14.74 -4.20
CA VAL A 34 -1.51 15.98 -4.25
C VAL A 34 -2.41 17.20 -4.14
#